data_AF-A0A659IAN3-F1
#
_entry.id   AF-A0A659IAN3-F1
#
_cell.length_a   1.000
_cell.length_b   1.000
_cell.length_c   1.000
_cell.angle_alpha   90.00
_cell.angle_beta   90.00
_cell.angle_gamma   90.00
#
_symmetry.space_group_name_H-M   'P 1'
#
loop_
_entity.id
_entity.type
_entity.pdbx_description
1 polymer ?
#
loop_
_entity_poly.entity_id
_entity_poly.type
_entity_poly.pdbx_seq_one_letter_code
_entity_poly.pdbx_strand_id
1 'polypeptide(L)'
;MSIVKINGKPYKFTEHENELIKKNGLTPGMVAKRVRGGWALLEALHAPYGMRLAEYKEIVLSKIMERESKEREMARQRRKEAELRRKKPHLFNVPQVHPRGRYACYLMENDIFVKVKK
;
A
#
# COMPACT_ATOMS: atom_id res chain seq x y z
N MET A 1 10.67 9.66 30.16
CA MET A 1 9.19 9.61 30.00
C MET A 1 8.64 11.01 30.25
N SER A 2 8.22 11.73 29.22
CA SER A 2 7.69 13.09 29.34
C SER A 2 6.18 13.06 29.54
N ILE A 3 5.70 13.73 30.59
CA ILE A 3 4.26 13.92 30.88
C ILE A 3 3.84 15.21 30.18
N VAL A 4 2.78 15.16 29.38
CA VAL A 4 2.21 16.34 28.71
C VAL A 4 0.75 16.51 29.09
N LYS A 5 0.25 17.75 29.09
CA LYS A 5 -1.17 18.02 29.31
C LYS A 5 -1.93 17.95 27.99
N ILE A 6 -2.88 17.03 27.88
CA ILE A 6 -3.81 16.91 26.76
C ILE A 6 -5.21 17.19 27.31
N ASN A 7 -5.91 18.20 26.78
CA ASN A 7 -7.24 18.63 27.23
C ASN A 7 -7.33 18.83 28.76
N GLY A 8 -6.29 19.42 29.35
CA GLY A 8 -6.21 19.69 30.79
C GLY A 8 -5.81 18.49 31.65
N LYS A 9 -5.79 17.27 31.12
CA LYS A 9 -5.39 16.06 31.85
C LYS A 9 -3.92 15.71 31.57
N PRO A 10 -3.13 15.30 32.58
CA PRO A 10 -1.80 14.77 32.34
C PRO A 10 -1.91 13.45 31.57
N TYR A 11 -1.22 13.36 30.44
CA TYR A 11 -1.12 12.19 29.59
C TYR A 11 0.34 11.73 29.53
N LYS A 12 0.53 10.42 29.67
CA LYS A 12 1.82 9.75 29.57
C LYS A 12 1.77 8.85 28.34
N PHE A 13 2.60 9.14 27.35
CA PHE A 13 2.74 8.29 26.17
C PHE A 13 3.34 6.93 26.54
N THR A 14 2.79 5.89 25.95
CA THR A 14 3.34 4.52 25.96
C THR A 14 4.66 4.46 25.19
N GLU A 15 5.41 3.37 25.32
CA GLU A 15 6.67 3.18 24.58
C GLU A 15 6.43 3.21 23.07
N HIS A 16 5.39 2.52 22.59
CA HIS A 16 5.03 2.49 21.18
C HIS A 16 4.66 3.88 20.63
N GLU A 17 3.87 4.66 21.36
CA GLU A 17 3.55 6.04 20.94
C GLU A 17 4.79 6.92 20.89
N ASN A 18 5.74 6.75 21.83
CA ASN A 18 7.01 7.48 21.80
C ASN A 18 7.88 7.10 20.60
N GLU A 19 7.88 5.83 20.18
CA GLU A 19 8.54 5.40 18.95
C GLU A 19 7.92 6.05 17.71
N LEU A 20 6.59 6.09 17.63
CA LEU A 20 5.87 6.77 16.54
C LEU A 20 6.18 8.28 16.50
N ILE A 21 6.19 8.92 17.67
CA ILE A 21 6.56 10.33 17.81
C ILE A 21 7.97 10.57 17.26
N LYS A 22 8.95 9.74 17.65
CA LYS A 22 10.32 9.84 17.15
C LYS A 22 10.40 9.60 15.64
N LYS A 23 9.74 8.55 15.15
CA LYS A 23 9.71 8.18 13.72
C LYS A 23 9.17 9.30 12.84
N ASN A 24 8.15 10.01 13.31
CA ASN A 24 7.51 11.10 12.59
C ASN A 24 8.16 12.47 12.83
N GLY A 25 9.28 12.53 13.56
CA GLY A 25 10.00 13.77 13.87
C GLY A 25 9.20 14.73 14.77
N LEU A 26 8.34 14.19 15.63
CA LEU A 26 7.48 14.95 16.51
C LEU A 26 8.08 15.05 17.92
N THR A 27 7.56 16.00 18.70
CA THR A 27 7.75 16.02 20.15
C THR A 27 6.41 15.81 20.87
N PRO A 28 6.42 15.27 22.10
CA PRO A 28 5.21 15.13 22.92
C PRO A 28 4.37 16.42 23.03
N GLY A 29 5.03 17.58 23.14
CA GLY A 29 4.36 18.88 23.18
C GLY A 29 3.69 19.27 21.86
N MET A 30 4.26 18.87 20.72
CA MET A 30 3.64 19.06 19.41
C MET A 30 2.39 18.21 19.23
N VAL A 31 2.40 16.96 19.69
CA VAL A 31 1.21 16.10 19.67
C VAL A 31 0.09 16.73 20.50
N ALA A 32 0.39 17.24 21.69
CA ALA A 32 -0.59 17.96 22.51
C ALA A 32 -1.12 19.24 21.82
N LYS A 33 -0.27 19.96 21.07
CA LYS A 33 -0.70 21.13 20.27
C LYS A 33 -1.65 20.73 19.14
N ARG A 34 -1.39 19.59 18.46
CA ARG A 34 -2.28 19.05 17.42
C ARG A 34 -3.64 18.66 17.97
N VAL A 35 -3.67 17.95 19.10
CA VAL A 35 -4.94 17.55 19.74
C VAL A 35 -5.76 18.79 20.14
N ARG A 36 -5.11 19.82 20.69
CA ARG A 36 -5.78 21.12 20.94
C ARG A 36 -6.30 21.80 19.67
N GLY A 37 -5.65 21.57 18.53
CA GLY A 37 -6.06 22.05 17.21
C GLY A 37 -7.12 21.18 16.53
N GLY A 38 -7.76 20.25 17.24
CA GLY A 38 -8.87 19.43 16.72
C GLY A 38 -8.46 18.12 16.05
N TRP A 39 -7.19 17.71 16.14
CA TRP A 39 -6.76 16.41 15.68
C TRP A 39 -7.20 15.31 16.66
N ALA A 40 -7.60 14.15 16.15
CA ALA A 40 -7.69 12.96 16.99
C ALA A 40 -6.27 12.54 17.45
N LEU A 41 -6.16 11.94 18.64
CA LEU A 41 -4.85 11.56 19.20
C LEU A 41 -4.05 10.64 18.27
N LEU A 42 -4.72 9.63 17.68
CA LEU A 42 -4.09 8.71 16.73
C LEU A 42 -3.63 9.42 15.45
N GLU A 43 -4.47 10.29 14.88
CA GLU A 43 -4.09 11.09 13.70
C GLU A 43 -2.88 11.98 14.01
N ALA A 44 -2.88 12.62 15.20
CA ALA A 44 -1.81 13.50 15.64
C ALA A 44 -0.47 12.77 15.81
N LEU A 45 -0.49 11.51 16.20
CA LEU A 45 0.68 10.65 16.33
C LEU A 45 1.21 10.19 14.97
N HIS A 46 0.31 9.81 14.05
CA HIS A 46 0.69 9.22 12.76
C HIS A 46 1.08 10.23 11.68
N ALA A 47 0.63 11.49 11.79
CA ALA A 47 0.97 12.51 10.80
C ALA A 47 2.42 13.00 10.95
N PRO A 48 3.16 13.19 9.84
CA PRO A 48 4.53 13.70 9.88
C PRO A 48 4.58 15.17 10.29
N TYR A 49 5.75 15.65 10.70
CA TYR A 49 5.98 17.08 11.00
C TYR A 49 5.54 17.98 9.83
N GLY A 50 4.94 19.14 10.16
CA GLY A 50 4.58 20.17 9.18
C GLY A 50 3.30 19.94 8.36
N MET A 51 2.67 18.77 8.44
CA MET A 51 1.46 18.45 7.66
C MET A 51 0.18 19.07 8.25
N ARG A 52 -0.74 19.52 7.38
CA ARG A 52 -2.07 20.00 7.78
C ARG A 52 -3.05 18.84 7.93
N LEU A 53 -4.10 19.03 8.74
CA LEU A 53 -5.10 17.98 9.01
C LEU A 53 -5.85 17.56 7.74
N ALA A 54 -6.22 18.53 6.89
CA ALA A 54 -6.93 18.26 5.64
C ALA A 54 -6.08 17.40 4.69
N GLU A 55 -4.81 17.80 4.47
CA GLU A 55 -3.84 17.06 3.65
C GLU A 55 -3.64 15.64 4.19
N TYR A 56 -3.49 15.49 5.51
CA TYR A 56 -3.34 14.17 6.12
C TYR A 56 -4.55 13.28 5.86
N LYS A 57 -5.77 13.82 5.99
CA LYS A 57 -7.02 13.07 5.73
C LYS A 57 -7.16 12.67 4.28
N GLU A 58 -6.81 13.56 3.34
CA GLU A 58 -6.80 13.23 1.91
C GLU A 58 -5.83 12.08 1.59
N ILE A 59 -4.62 12.12 2.15
CA ILE A 59 -3.62 11.06 1.98
C ILE A 59 -4.14 9.73 2.56
N VAL A 60 -4.72 9.75 3.75
CA VAL A 60 -5.30 8.55 4.37
C VAL A 60 -6.42 7.98 3.51
N LEU A 61 -7.35 8.83 3.04
CA LEU A 61 -8.44 8.41 2.16
C LEU A 61 -7.92 7.80 0.85
N SER A 62 -6.92 8.44 0.23
CA SER A 62 -6.31 7.97 -1.02
C SER A 62 -5.67 6.59 -0.82
N LYS A 63 -4.96 6.38 0.29
CA LYS A 63 -4.38 5.07 0.64
C LYS A 63 -5.43 3.99 0.85
N ILE A 64 -6.57 4.32 1.46
CA ILE A 64 -7.69 3.38 1.65
C ILE A 64 -8.25 2.99 0.27
N MET A 65 -8.52 3.98 -0.59
CA MET A 65 -9.04 3.74 -1.95
C MET A 65 -8.08 2.92 -2.81
N GLU A 66 -6.78 3.21 -2.76
CA GLU A 66 -5.76 2.42 -3.45
C GLU A 66 -5.74 0.97 -2.97
N ARG A 67 -5.81 0.74 -1.66
CA ARG A 67 -5.82 -0.60 -1.08
C ARG A 67 -7.05 -1.37 -1.56
N GLU A 68 -8.23 -0.76 -1.49
CA GLU A 68 -9.46 -1.38 -1.98
C GLU A 68 -9.39 -1.70 -3.48
N SER A 69 -8.84 -0.79 -4.29
CA SER A 69 -8.67 -1.00 -5.73
C SER A 69 -7.75 -2.19 -6.01
N LYS A 70 -6.60 -2.26 -5.32
CA LYS A 70 -5.65 -3.38 -5.42
C LYS A 70 -6.29 -4.70 -4.98
N GLU A 71 -7.03 -4.71 -3.88
CA GLU A 71 -7.72 -5.91 -3.40
C GLU A 71 -8.79 -6.38 -4.41
N ARG A 72 -9.56 -5.46 -5.00
CA ARG A 72 -10.53 -5.78 -6.08
C ARG A 72 -9.84 -6.32 -7.32
N GLU A 73 -8.70 -5.76 -7.70
CA GLU A 73 -7.93 -6.25 -8.85
C GLU A 73 -7.40 -7.67 -8.62
N MET A 74 -6.80 -7.92 -7.46
CA MET A 74 -6.34 -9.24 -7.06
C MET A 74 -7.49 -10.25 -7.04
N ALA A 75 -8.67 -9.85 -6.54
CA ALA A 75 -9.85 -10.70 -6.58
C ALA A 75 -10.30 -11.01 -8.02
N ARG A 76 -10.27 -10.03 -8.93
CA ARG A 76 -10.57 -10.26 -10.36
C ARG A 76 -9.57 -11.21 -11.01
N GLN A 77 -8.28 -11.06 -10.73
CA GLN A 77 -7.23 -11.94 -11.26
C GLN A 77 -7.43 -13.38 -10.77
N ARG A 78 -7.65 -13.57 -9.46
CA ARG A 78 -7.96 -14.90 -8.88
C ARG A 78 -9.19 -15.55 -9.51
N ARG A 79 -10.25 -14.77 -9.76
CA ARG A 79 -11.46 -15.27 -10.43
C ARG A 79 -11.17 -15.70 -11.87
N LYS A 80 -10.46 -14.87 -12.64
CA LYS A 80 -10.07 -15.21 -14.02
C LYS A 80 -9.19 -16.45 -14.07
N GLU A 81 -8.25 -16.59 -13.14
CA GLU A 81 -7.38 -17.76 -13.06
C GLU A 81 -8.17 -19.02 -12.70
N ALA A 82 -9.05 -18.96 -11.70
CA ALA A 82 -9.91 -20.08 -11.33
C ALA A 82 -10.83 -20.50 -12.49
N GLU A 83 -11.38 -19.53 -13.21
CA GLU A 83 -12.20 -19.78 -14.40
C GLU A 83 -11.39 -20.42 -15.52
N LEU A 84 -10.15 -19.96 -15.76
CA LEU A 84 -9.23 -20.54 -16.74
C LEU A 84 -8.87 -21.98 -16.39
N ARG A 85 -8.55 -22.26 -15.12
CA ARG A 85 -8.29 -23.62 -14.63
C ARG A 85 -9.51 -24.52 -14.79
N ARG A 86 -10.72 -24.02 -14.54
CA ARG A 86 -11.96 -24.76 -14.74
C ARG A 86 -12.25 -25.06 -16.21
N LYS A 87 -12.12 -24.06 -17.09
CA LYS A 87 -12.43 -24.18 -18.53
C LYS A 87 -11.36 -24.94 -19.30
N LYS A 88 -10.08 -24.78 -18.92
CA LYS A 88 -8.92 -25.36 -19.62
C LYS A 88 -7.96 -26.01 -18.62
N PRO A 89 -8.38 -27.10 -17.93
CA PRO A 89 -7.54 -27.76 -16.93
C PRO A 89 -6.27 -28.38 -17.52
N HIS A 90 -6.33 -28.81 -18.79
CA HIS A 90 -5.19 -29.40 -19.49
C HIS A 90 -4.00 -28.45 -19.63
N LEU A 91 -4.21 -27.13 -19.64
CA LEU A 91 -3.13 -26.14 -19.69
C LEU A 91 -2.26 -26.14 -18.41
N PHE A 92 -2.79 -26.67 -17.30
CA PHE A 92 -2.09 -26.68 -16.01
C PHE A 92 -1.66 -28.09 -15.61
N ASN A 93 -2.42 -29.12 -16.02
CA ASN A 93 -2.20 -30.49 -15.59
C ASN A 93 -1.33 -31.30 -16.56
N VAL A 94 -1.27 -30.90 -17.84
CA VAL A 94 -0.54 -31.66 -18.87
C VAL A 94 0.76 -30.93 -19.21
N PRO A 95 1.94 -31.52 -18.93
CA PRO A 95 3.20 -30.90 -19.28
C PRO A 95 3.36 -30.87 -20.81
N GLN A 96 3.93 -29.78 -21.32
CA GLN A 96 4.25 -29.69 -22.73
C GLN A 96 5.42 -30.63 -23.06
N VAL A 97 5.17 -31.64 -23.91
CA VAL A 97 6.13 -32.70 -24.24
C VAL A 97 7.31 -32.18 -25.06
N HIS A 98 7.05 -31.24 -25.98
CA HIS A 98 8.07 -30.71 -26.88
C HIS A 98 8.41 -29.26 -26.54
N PRO A 99 9.68 -28.95 -26.24
CA PRO A 99 10.10 -27.57 -26.01
C PRO A 99 10.00 -26.76 -27.31
N ARG A 100 9.99 -25.43 -27.18
CA ARG A 100 10.07 -24.56 -28.35
C ARG A 100 11.41 -24.77 -29.06
N GLY A 101 11.37 -24.82 -30.40
CA GLY A 101 12.58 -24.90 -31.21
C GLY A 101 13.40 -23.61 -31.11
N ARG A 102 14.72 -23.70 -31.36
CA ARG A 102 15.64 -22.56 -31.25
C ARG A 102 15.21 -21.34 -32.05
N TYR A 103 14.71 -21.56 -33.27
CA TYR A 103 14.21 -20.48 -34.12
C TYR A 103 12.96 -19.80 -33.53
N ALA A 104 12.04 -20.57 -32.94
CA ALA A 104 10.85 -20.02 -32.29
C ALA A 104 11.21 -19.21 -31.02
N CYS A 105 12.20 -19.66 -30.25
CA CYS A 105 12.72 -18.88 -29.12
C CYS A 105 13.34 -17.57 -29.60
N TYR A 106 14.17 -17.62 -30.65
CA TYR A 106 14.78 -16.43 -31.25
C TYR A 106 13.72 -15.40 -31.70
N LEU A 107 12.67 -15.85 -32.39
CA LEU A 107 11.58 -14.96 -32.81
C LEU A 107 10.81 -14.39 -31.62
N MET A 108 10.54 -15.18 -30.58
CA MET A 108 9.85 -14.68 -29.38
C MET A 108 10.67 -13.63 -28.62
N GLU A 109 12.00 -13.73 -28.65
CA GLU A 109 12.91 -12.77 -28.00
C GLU A 109 13.08 -11.49 -28.83
N ASN A 110 13.21 -11.60 -30.16
CA ASN A 110 13.64 -10.50 -31.01
C ASN A 110 12.54 -9.89 -31.89
N ASP A 111 11.53 -10.67 -32.26
CA ASP A 111 10.55 -10.39 -33.32
C ASP A 111 9.14 -10.89 -32.98
N ILE A 112 8.74 -10.88 -31.71
CA ILE A 112 7.42 -11.38 -31.28
C ILE A 112 6.26 -10.57 -31.86
N PHE A 113 6.49 -9.30 -32.15
CA PHE A 113 5.55 -8.40 -32.83
C PHE A 113 6.09 -8.03 -34.21
N VAL A 114 5.18 -7.96 -35.19
CA VAL A 114 5.53 -7.57 -36.56
C VAL A 114 6.06 -6.14 -36.57
N LYS A 115 7.30 -5.97 -37.05
CA LYS A 115 7.90 -4.65 -37.26
C LYS A 115 7.41 -4.09 -38.59
N VAL A 116 6.51 -3.10 -38.52
CA VAL A 116 6.07 -2.39 -39.72
C VAL A 116 7.23 -1.52 -40.22
N LYS A 117 7.68 -1.75 -41.46
CA LYS A 117 8.69 -0.92 -42.10
C LYS A 117 8.06 0.43 -42.45
N LYS A 118 8.67 1.52 -41.95
CA LYS A 118 8.29 2.87 -42.34
C LYS A 118 8.69 3.15 -43.79
#